data_AF-A0ABD6CDH2-F1
#
_entry.id   AF-A0ABD6CDH2-F1
#
_cell.length_a   1.000
_cell.length_b   1.000
_cell.length_c   1.000
_cell.angle_alpha   90.00
_cell.angle_beta   90.00
_cell.angle_gamma   90.00
#
_symmetry.space_group_name_H-M   'P 1'
#
loop_
_entity.id
_entity.type
_entity.pdbx_description
1 polymer ?
#
loop_
_entity_poly.entity_id
_entity_poly.type
_entity_poly.pdbx_seq_one_letter_code
_entity_poly.pdbx_strand_id
1 'polypeptide(L)'
;MVTPDTAADDSDRERGQLVLTAAIGIGLVIVGLVVVINTVLVSENLSTSESLESSDEVTKFSTSAQRNTRSLVLRLNHWQRNQTGPQIGRNVRHNVSNYSRALGESYAETGISVVNLSYNNDSSTWGTRIVQTNDSWITDAANDSDWTLFESNDHANARRFVFNLNTSHTSTDQFNVTFDNGTETVEIGIQRKRESIAVSSERSLGGDVQDVMCDPSGNRVLIDLMTGEAFTGDCEFNGVLNRTDPERTLEPPYTVSVADGEHGFGKFSVVTNSSLDTSSGPFGPCDPQQADDLGVSRTNPHDPCRSPIVWRANITTTYQSTSIDYWQQHNVSVYP
;
A
#
# COMPACT_ATOMS: atom_id res chain seq x y z
N MET A 1 -3.20 64.26 -94.91
CA MET A 1 -3.82 64.26 -93.57
C MET A 1 -3.12 63.17 -92.77
N VAL A 2 -2.28 63.60 -91.82
CA VAL A 2 -1.81 62.97 -90.56
C VAL A 2 -1.94 61.43 -90.38
N THR A 3 -0.81 60.77 -90.08
CA THR A 3 -0.62 59.44 -89.43
C THR A 3 -0.92 59.52 -87.91
N PRO A 4 -1.32 58.44 -87.18
CA PRO A 4 -0.30 57.52 -86.62
C PRO A 4 -0.69 56.04 -86.39
N ASP A 5 0.37 55.23 -86.38
CA ASP A 5 0.71 54.02 -85.61
C ASP A 5 -0.33 53.22 -84.84
N THR A 6 -0.24 51.90 -84.99
CA THR A 6 -0.29 50.94 -83.88
C THR A 6 0.60 49.74 -84.20
N ALA A 7 1.90 49.90 -83.93
CA ALA A 7 2.87 48.81 -83.83
C ALA A 7 3.42 48.82 -82.40
N ALA A 8 2.77 48.11 -81.47
CA ALA A 8 3.30 47.72 -80.16
C ALA A 8 2.21 47.02 -79.33
N ASP A 9 1.88 45.75 -79.58
CA ASP A 9 1.18 44.93 -78.56
C ASP A 9 1.22 43.40 -78.84
N ASP A 10 2.35 42.84 -79.28
CA ASP A 10 2.40 41.38 -79.49
C ASP A 10 3.61 40.68 -78.86
N SER A 11 4.67 41.40 -78.51
CA SER A 11 5.83 40.81 -77.81
C SER A 11 5.65 40.66 -76.29
N ASP A 12 4.67 41.36 -75.69
CA ASP A 12 4.39 41.29 -74.24
C ASP A 12 3.39 40.17 -73.88
N ARG A 13 2.50 39.80 -74.82
CA ARG A 13 1.51 38.72 -74.61
C ARG A 13 2.13 37.32 -74.57
N GLU A 14 3.15 37.05 -75.38
CA GLU A 14 3.84 35.75 -75.38
C GLU A 14 4.73 35.54 -74.14
N ARG A 15 5.35 36.60 -73.61
CA ARG A 15 6.10 36.54 -72.33
C ARG A 15 5.17 36.41 -71.12
N GLY A 16 4.01 37.08 -71.16
CA GLY A 16 2.97 36.94 -70.13
C GLY A 16 2.40 35.52 -70.03
N GLN A 17 2.19 34.84 -71.17
CA GLN A 17 1.70 33.46 -71.18
C GLN A 17 2.73 32.42 -70.70
N LEU A 18 4.02 32.64 -70.98
CA LEU A 18 5.09 31.75 -70.53
C LEU A 18 5.31 31.84 -69.01
N VAL A 19 5.18 33.04 -68.44
CA VAL A 19 5.21 33.25 -66.98
C VAL A 19 3.98 32.65 -66.29
N LEU A 20 2.79 32.75 -66.90
CA LEU A 20 1.56 32.17 -66.34
C LEU A 20 1.64 30.64 -66.26
N THR A 21 2.16 30.00 -67.31
CA THR A 21 2.29 28.54 -67.37
C THR A 21 3.33 28.03 -66.38
N ALA A 22 4.45 28.74 -66.22
CA ALA A 22 5.46 28.43 -65.22
C ALA A 22 4.94 28.62 -63.78
N ALA A 23 4.15 29.66 -63.53
CA ALA A 23 3.55 29.92 -62.22
C ALA A 23 2.53 28.84 -61.83
N ILE A 24 1.71 28.37 -62.79
CA ILE A 24 0.76 27.26 -62.56
C ILE A 24 1.50 25.95 -62.29
N GLY A 25 2.58 25.66 -63.04
CA GLY A 25 3.40 24.47 -62.81
C GLY A 25 4.03 24.44 -61.41
N ILE A 26 4.59 25.56 -60.95
CA ILE A 26 5.14 25.70 -59.60
C ILE A 26 4.03 25.58 -58.54
N GLY A 27 2.86 26.18 -58.79
CA GLY A 27 1.71 26.09 -57.90
C GLY A 27 1.27 24.64 -57.67
N LEU A 28 1.23 23.81 -58.71
CA LEU A 28 0.89 22.39 -58.60
C LEU A 28 1.94 21.58 -57.82
N VAL A 29 3.22 21.88 -58.00
CA VAL A 29 4.30 21.25 -57.22
C VAL A 29 4.19 21.62 -55.74
N ILE A 30 3.93 22.88 -55.42
CA ILE A 30 3.75 23.33 -54.03
C ILE A 30 2.53 22.64 -53.40
N VAL A 31 1.41 22.56 -54.10
CA VAL A 31 0.21 21.86 -53.59
C VAL A 31 0.51 20.37 -53.38
N GLY A 32 1.18 19.72 -54.33
CA GLY A 32 1.62 18.32 -54.17
C GLY A 32 2.55 18.14 -52.96
N LEU A 33 3.50 19.05 -52.76
CA LEU A 33 4.42 19.04 -51.63
C LEU A 33 3.68 19.25 -50.30
N VAL A 34 2.69 20.15 -50.26
CA VAL A 34 1.86 20.40 -49.07
C VAL A 34 1.04 19.17 -48.71
N VAL A 35 0.49 18.45 -49.69
CA VAL A 35 -0.24 17.19 -49.40
C VAL A 35 0.70 16.12 -48.85
N VAL A 36 1.90 15.95 -49.43
CA VAL A 36 2.88 14.97 -48.94
C VAL A 36 3.39 15.34 -47.54
N ILE A 37 3.74 16.61 -47.31
CA ILE A 37 4.21 17.10 -46.00
C ILE A 37 3.11 16.97 -44.95
N ASN A 38 1.86 17.32 -45.27
CA ASN A 38 0.74 17.12 -44.35
C ASN A 38 0.50 15.64 -44.04
N THR A 39 0.71 14.74 -45.01
CA THR A 39 0.53 13.30 -44.78
C THR A 39 1.65 12.73 -43.91
N VAL A 40 2.91 13.12 -44.14
CA VAL A 40 4.05 12.69 -43.33
C VAL A 40 3.98 13.26 -41.92
N LEU A 41 3.66 14.55 -41.76
CA LEU A 41 3.48 15.18 -40.44
C LEU A 41 2.32 14.56 -39.67
N VAL A 42 1.21 14.23 -40.32
CA VAL A 42 0.09 13.54 -39.64
C VAL A 42 0.51 12.12 -39.23
N SER A 43 1.26 11.39 -40.05
CA SER A 43 1.69 10.02 -39.74
C SER A 43 2.78 9.95 -38.65
N GLU A 44 3.74 10.87 -38.64
CA GLU A 44 4.79 10.96 -37.61
C GLU A 44 4.21 11.41 -36.26
N ASN A 45 3.26 12.34 -36.28
CA ASN A 45 2.63 12.85 -35.06
C ASN A 45 1.63 11.84 -34.47
N LEU A 46 0.97 11.02 -35.29
CA LEU A 46 0.12 9.90 -34.82
C LEU A 46 0.94 8.78 -34.15
N SER A 47 2.00 8.30 -34.80
CA SER A 47 2.83 7.20 -34.26
C SER A 47 3.58 7.56 -32.96
N THR A 48 4.06 8.80 -32.85
CA THR A 48 4.72 9.29 -31.63
C THR A 48 3.70 9.52 -30.49
N SER A 49 2.48 9.95 -30.82
CA SER A 49 1.41 10.14 -29.82
C SER A 49 0.88 8.80 -29.29
N GLU A 50 0.67 7.80 -30.17
CA GLU A 50 0.22 6.46 -29.78
C GLU A 50 1.23 5.71 -28.89
N SER A 51 2.54 5.89 -29.13
CA SER A 51 3.59 5.26 -28.30
C SER A 51 3.73 5.88 -26.90
N LEU A 52 3.50 7.19 -26.78
CA LEU A 52 3.47 7.88 -25.49
C LEU A 52 2.20 7.55 -24.69
N GLU A 53 1.04 7.51 -25.36
CA GLU A 53 -0.25 7.17 -24.74
C GLU A 53 -0.26 5.73 -24.21
N SER A 54 0.22 4.77 -25.01
CA SER A 54 0.31 3.37 -24.61
C SER A 54 1.32 3.13 -23.47
N SER A 55 2.39 3.91 -23.37
CA SER A 55 3.33 3.87 -22.24
C SER A 55 2.72 4.40 -20.93
N ASP A 56 1.90 5.45 -21.01
CA ASP A 56 1.17 6.00 -19.87
C ASP A 56 0.09 5.01 -19.38
N GLU A 57 -0.63 4.36 -20.28
CA GLU A 57 -1.60 3.31 -19.93
C GLU A 57 -0.95 2.12 -19.20
N VAL A 58 0.19 1.62 -19.68
CA VAL A 58 0.93 0.53 -19.01
C VAL A 58 1.34 0.95 -17.60
N THR A 59 1.80 2.18 -17.42
CA THR A 59 2.21 2.71 -16.11
C THR A 59 1.01 2.84 -15.16
N LYS A 60 -0.13 3.35 -15.65
CA LYS A 60 -1.39 3.43 -14.90
C LYS A 60 -1.90 2.05 -14.51
N PHE A 61 -1.86 1.09 -15.43
CA PHE A 61 -2.23 -0.30 -15.19
C PHE A 61 -1.34 -0.91 -14.11
N SER A 62 -0.01 -0.85 -14.26
CA SER A 62 0.93 -1.42 -13.28
C SER A 62 0.76 -0.80 -11.89
N THR A 63 0.66 0.53 -11.81
CA THR A 63 0.45 1.24 -10.55
C THR A 63 -0.87 0.85 -9.89
N SER A 64 -1.95 0.78 -10.67
CA SER A 64 -3.28 0.37 -10.18
C SER A 64 -3.28 -1.10 -9.74
N ALA A 65 -2.64 -1.98 -10.49
CA ALA A 65 -2.48 -3.39 -10.16
C ALA A 65 -1.74 -3.57 -8.83
N GLN A 66 -0.63 -2.86 -8.61
CA GLN A 66 0.10 -2.87 -7.35
C GLN A 66 -0.74 -2.33 -6.18
N ARG A 67 -1.41 -1.18 -6.35
CA ARG A 67 -2.25 -0.55 -5.31
C ARG A 67 -3.45 -1.41 -4.93
N ASN A 68 -4.14 -1.99 -5.91
CA ASN A 68 -5.33 -2.81 -5.69
C ASN A 68 -4.94 -4.18 -5.12
N THR A 69 -3.85 -4.78 -5.60
CA THR A 69 -3.29 -6.00 -4.99
C THR A 69 -2.95 -5.75 -3.53
N ARG A 70 -2.24 -4.65 -3.22
CA ARG A 70 -1.94 -4.27 -1.84
C ARG A 70 -3.20 -4.21 -0.98
N SER A 71 -4.23 -3.51 -1.46
CA SER A 71 -5.49 -3.32 -0.73
C SER A 71 -6.23 -4.64 -0.52
N LEU A 72 -6.25 -5.50 -1.54
CA LEU A 72 -6.84 -6.83 -1.50
C LEU A 72 -6.12 -7.74 -0.49
N VAL A 73 -4.80 -7.81 -0.57
CA VAL A 73 -3.97 -8.63 0.33
C VAL A 73 -4.08 -8.12 1.77
N LEU A 74 -4.05 -6.81 1.98
CA LEU A 74 -4.29 -6.21 3.30
C LEU A 74 -5.65 -6.63 3.86
N ARG A 75 -6.71 -6.59 3.05
CA ARG A 75 -8.03 -7.06 3.48
C ARG A 75 -8.01 -8.55 3.85
N LEU A 76 -7.35 -9.39 3.07
CA LEU A 76 -7.27 -10.84 3.32
C LEU A 76 -6.46 -11.19 4.57
N ASN A 77 -5.33 -10.51 4.80
CA ASN A 77 -4.56 -10.61 6.05
C ASN A 77 -5.39 -10.27 7.29
N HIS A 78 -6.39 -9.38 7.13
CA HIS A 78 -7.23 -8.92 8.22
C HIS A 78 -8.60 -9.63 8.33
N TRP A 79 -9.02 -10.37 7.31
CA TRP A 79 -10.36 -10.97 7.22
C TRP A 79 -10.55 -12.18 8.14
N GLN A 80 -9.65 -13.15 8.08
CA GLN A 80 -9.68 -14.36 8.90
C GLN A 80 -8.37 -14.50 9.68
N ARG A 81 -8.47 -14.92 10.94
CA ARG A 81 -7.30 -15.25 11.77
C ARG A 81 -7.06 -16.75 11.89
N ASN A 82 -8.11 -17.56 11.73
CA ASN A 82 -8.06 -19.01 11.81
C ASN A 82 -7.62 -19.55 10.43
N GLN A 83 -6.34 -19.39 10.13
CA GLN A 83 -5.74 -19.89 8.90
C GLN A 83 -4.24 -20.13 9.06
N THR A 84 -3.73 -21.07 8.27
CA THR A 84 -2.32 -21.43 8.12
C THR A 84 -1.69 -20.67 6.94
N GLY A 85 -0.35 -20.62 6.88
CA GLY A 85 0.39 -19.97 5.80
C GLY A 85 -0.04 -20.45 4.40
N PRO A 86 -0.13 -21.77 4.16
CA PRO A 86 -0.63 -22.29 2.90
C PRO A 86 -2.07 -21.89 2.57
N GLN A 87 -2.95 -21.74 3.57
CA GLN A 87 -4.34 -21.32 3.35
C GLN A 87 -4.42 -19.86 2.92
N ILE A 88 -3.74 -18.93 3.62
CA ILE A 88 -3.75 -17.52 3.23
C ILE A 88 -3.12 -17.31 1.84
N GLY A 89 -2.05 -18.05 1.49
CA GLY A 89 -1.44 -18.02 0.16
C GLY A 89 -2.40 -18.47 -0.95
N ARG A 90 -3.16 -19.55 -0.73
CA ARG A 90 -4.21 -19.99 -1.66
C ARG A 90 -5.34 -18.96 -1.78
N ASN A 91 -5.75 -18.37 -0.65
CA ASN A 91 -6.80 -17.35 -0.62
C ASN A 91 -6.37 -16.10 -1.42
N VAL A 92 -5.15 -15.63 -1.24
CA VAL A 92 -4.58 -14.51 -2.01
C VAL A 92 -4.51 -14.86 -3.49
N ARG A 93 -3.97 -16.02 -3.86
CA ARG A 93 -3.90 -16.48 -5.26
C ARG A 93 -5.27 -16.48 -5.92
N HIS A 94 -6.27 -17.06 -5.25
CA HIS A 94 -7.63 -17.14 -5.75
C HIS A 94 -8.25 -15.76 -5.97
N ASN A 95 -8.13 -14.86 -4.99
CA ASN A 95 -8.70 -13.52 -5.09
C ASN A 95 -7.97 -12.64 -6.13
N VAL A 96 -6.65 -12.74 -6.25
CA VAL A 96 -5.88 -12.06 -7.30
C VAL A 96 -6.28 -12.57 -8.69
N SER A 97 -6.51 -13.88 -8.85
CA SER A 97 -7.00 -14.44 -10.11
C SER A 97 -8.41 -13.95 -10.46
N ASN A 98 -9.32 -13.86 -9.49
CA ASN A 98 -10.64 -13.27 -9.71
C ASN A 98 -10.55 -11.78 -10.09
N TYR A 99 -9.70 -11.02 -9.41
CA TYR A 99 -9.43 -9.62 -9.76
C TYR A 99 -8.83 -9.48 -11.15
N SER A 100 -7.87 -10.33 -11.52
CA SER A 100 -7.29 -10.36 -12.86
C SER A 100 -8.33 -10.64 -13.95
N ARG A 101 -9.27 -11.56 -13.70
CA ARG A 101 -10.34 -11.86 -14.65
C ARG A 101 -11.27 -10.66 -14.83
N ALA A 102 -11.70 -10.03 -13.74
CA ALA A 102 -12.52 -8.82 -13.81
C ALA A 102 -11.80 -7.66 -14.51
N LEU A 103 -10.49 -7.50 -14.28
CA LEU A 103 -9.66 -6.55 -15.03
C LEU A 103 -9.62 -6.89 -16.52
N GLY A 104 -9.36 -8.15 -16.88
CA GLY A 104 -9.33 -8.59 -18.27
C GLY A 104 -10.66 -8.35 -18.99
N GLU A 105 -11.78 -8.64 -18.34
CA GLU A 105 -13.14 -8.35 -18.84
C GLU A 105 -13.32 -6.84 -19.08
N SER A 106 -12.92 -6.00 -18.11
CA SER A 106 -13.02 -4.54 -18.23
C SER A 106 -12.16 -3.96 -19.36
N TYR A 107 -10.92 -4.44 -19.52
CA TYR A 107 -10.03 -3.96 -20.59
C TYR A 107 -10.50 -4.41 -21.97
N ALA A 108 -11.05 -5.63 -22.09
CA ALA A 108 -11.62 -6.14 -23.32
C ALA A 108 -12.89 -5.37 -23.77
N GLU A 109 -13.66 -4.80 -22.83
CA GLU A 109 -14.79 -3.92 -23.16
C GLU A 109 -14.34 -2.55 -23.69
N THR A 110 -13.21 -2.04 -23.20
CA THR A 110 -12.71 -0.70 -23.53
C THR A 110 -11.77 -0.65 -24.74
N GLY A 111 -11.17 -1.77 -25.17
CA GLY A 111 -10.22 -1.74 -26.29
C GLY A 111 -9.55 -3.07 -26.64
N ILE A 112 -8.47 -2.98 -27.45
CA ILE A 112 -7.72 -4.09 -28.05
C ILE A 112 -6.60 -4.62 -27.09
N SER A 113 -6.63 -4.23 -25.81
CA SER A 113 -5.61 -4.65 -24.85
C SER A 113 -6.04 -5.83 -23.98
N VAL A 114 -5.12 -6.75 -23.76
CA VAL A 114 -5.26 -7.91 -22.89
C VAL A 114 -4.37 -7.72 -21.69
N VAL A 115 -4.95 -7.82 -20.50
CA VAL A 115 -4.24 -7.68 -19.24
C VAL A 115 -4.33 -8.96 -18.42
N ASN A 116 -3.25 -9.28 -17.71
CA ASN A 116 -3.20 -10.40 -16.79
C ASN A 116 -2.41 -10.03 -15.54
N LEU A 117 -2.84 -10.57 -14.41
CA LEU A 117 -2.23 -10.42 -13.12
C LEU A 117 -2.18 -11.78 -12.43
N SER A 118 -0.98 -12.20 -12.03
CA SER A 118 -0.77 -13.45 -11.31
C SER A 118 -0.03 -13.21 -10.00
N TYR A 119 -0.33 -14.05 -9.00
CA TYR A 119 0.29 -14.02 -7.68
C TYR A 119 1.27 -15.19 -7.51
N ASN A 120 2.51 -14.87 -7.18
CA ASN A 120 3.60 -15.82 -7.01
C ASN A 120 3.85 -16.03 -5.52
N ASN A 121 3.23 -17.09 -4.98
CA ASN A 121 3.30 -17.42 -3.56
C ASN A 121 4.74 -17.71 -3.09
N ASP A 122 5.53 -18.41 -3.89
CA ASP A 122 6.86 -18.88 -3.50
C ASP A 122 7.91 -17.75 -3.50
N SER A 123 7.65 -16.69 -4.25
CA SER A 123 8.45 -15.46 -4.27
C SER A 123 7.90 -14.38 -3.33
N SER A 124 6.80 -14.66 -2.61
CA SER A 124 6.22 -13.75 -1.62
C SER A 124 6.87 -13.97 -0.26
N THR A 125 6.86 -12.95 0.59
CA THR A 125 7.37 -13.06 1.96
C THR A 125 6.24 -13.04 2.98
N TRP A 126 6.46 -13.74 4.09
CA TRP A 126 5.49 -13.96 5.15
C TRP A 126 5.84 -13.18 6.39
N GLY A 127 4.80 -12.65 7.05
CA GLY A 127 4.90 -12.03 8.36
C GLY A 127 3.94 -12.69 9.35
N THR A 128 3.86 -12.12 10.53
CA THR A 128 2.95 -12.57 11.59
C THR A 128 2.01 -11.46 12.00
N ARG A 129 0.76 -11.81 12.25
CA ARG A 129 -0.21 -10.95 12.91
C ARG A 129 -0.56 -11.55 14.26
N ILE A 130 -0.26 -10.84 15.34
CA ILE A 130 -0.73 -11.15 16.69
C ILE A 130 -2.04 -10.39 16.89
N VAL A 131 -3.08 -11.05 17.39
CA VAL A 131 -4.42 -10.44 17.49
C VAL A 131 -5.24 -10.95 18.67
N GLN A 132 -5.82 -10.00 19.40
CA GLN A 132 -6.93 -10.19 20.34
C GLN A 132 -8.20 -9.62 19.71
N THR A 133 -9.18 -10.46 19.40
CA THR A 133 -10.38 -10.01 18.64
C THR A 133 -11.55 -9.61 19.51
N ASN A 134 -11.58 -10.08 20.75
CA ASN A 134 -12.65 -9.81 21.70
C ASN A 134 -12.11 -8.89 22.79
N ASP A 135 -13.03 -8.17 23.43
CA ASP A 135 -12.62 -7.34 24.54
C ASP A 135 -12.21 -8.25 25.69
N SER A 136 -10.99 -8.03 26.14
CA SER A 136 -10.40 -8.65 27.31
C SER A 136 -9.35 -7.70 27.87
N TRP A 137 -8.79 -8.06 29.01
CA TRP A 137 -7.58 -7.45 29.52
C TRP A 137 -6.42 -7.61 28.52
N ILE A 138 -5.43 -6.71 28.52
CA ILE A 138 -4.27 -6.78 27.62
C ILE A 138 -3.21 -7.70 28.25
N THR A 139 -3.58 -8.96 28.43
CA THR A 139 -2.71 -10.00 29.00
C THR A 139 -2.29 -10.98 27.92
N ASP A 140 -1.32 -11.83 28.22
CA ASP A 140 -0.95 -12.95 27.37
C ASP A 140 -1.97 -14.10 27.42
N ALA A 141 -1.69 -15.23 26.75
CA ALA A 141 -2.57 -16.40 26.77
C ALA A 141 -2.58 -17.15 28.12
N ALA A 142 -1.61 -16.90 29.01
CA ALA A 142 -1.58 -17.42 30.38
C ALA A 142 -2.28 -16.48 31.38
N ASN A 143 -2.77 -15.32 30.92
CA ASN A 143 -3.27 -14.20 31.74
C ASN A 143 -2.19 -13.51 32.58
N ASP A 144 -0.94 -13.54 32.14
CA ASP A 144 0.12 -12.69 32.67
C ASP A 144 -0.09 -11.24 32.17
N SER A 145 0.01 -10.28 33.08
CA SER A 145 -0.07 -8.86 32.77
C SER A 145 1.26 -8.25 32.37
N ASP A 146 2.37 -8.89 32.75
CA ASP A 146 3.72 -8.49 32.42
C ASP A 146 4.30 -9.50 31.43
N TRP A 147 4.32 -9.14 30.15
CA TRP A 147 4.61 -10.11 29.10
C TRP A 147 5.27 -9.49 27.87
N THR A 148 6.04 -10.30 27.16
CA THR A 148 6.81 -9.88 25.98
C THR A 148 6.14 -10.39 24.70
N LEU A 149 5.73 -9.49 23.80
CA LEU A 149 5.13 -9.85 22.51
C LEU A 149 6.09 -10.62 21.61
N PHE A 150 7.30 -10.08 21.48
CA PHE A 150 8.41 -10.67 20.75
C PHE A 150 9.70 -9.98 21.21
N GLU A 151 10.79 -10.72 21.10
CA GLU A 151 12.13 -10.28 21.48
C GLU A 151 12.90 -9.79 20.25
N SER A 152 13.95 -9.00 20.47
CA SER A 152 14.81 -8.52 19.38
C SER A 152 15.51 -9.66 18.60
N ASN A 153 15.73 -10.82 19.24
CA ASN A 153 16.27 -12.03 18.61
C ASN A 153 15.29 -12.71 17.63
N ASP A 154 13.99 -12.41 17.71
CA ASP A 154 12.98 -12.88 16.75
C ASP A 154 13.10 -12.19 15.38
N HIS A 155 13.96 -11.16 15.29
CA HIS A 155 14.14 -10.30 14.11
C HIS A 155 12.80 -9.77 13.57
N ALA A 156 11.83 -9.60 14.46
CA ALA A 156 10.50 -9.16 14.16
C ALA A 156 10.39 -7.65 14.29
N ASN A 157 9.92 -7.02 13.22
CA ASN A 157 9.73 -5.58 13.17
C ASN A 157 8.25 -5.32 13.06
N ALA A 158 7.66 -4.77 14.12
CA ALA A 158 6.29 -4.29 14.06
C ALA A 158 6.21 -3.11 13.08
N ARG A 159 5.14 -3.10 12.30
CA ARG A 159 4.83 -1.98 11.38
C ARG A 159 3.44 -1.42 11.58
N ARG A 160 2.62 -2.17 12.32
CA ARG A 160 1.33 -1.74 12.79
C ARG A 160 1.13 -2.34 14.17
N PHE A 161 0.78 -1.50 15.15
CA PHE A 161 0.42 -1.92 16.48
C PHE A 161 -0.74 -1.06 16.92
N VAL A 162 -1.95 -1.61 16.79
CA VAL A 162 -3.19 -0.87 17.03
C VAL A 162 -3.91 -1.43 18.25
N PHE A 163 -4.29 -0.56 19.17
CA PHE A 163 -5.22 -0.84 20.25
C PHE A 163 -6.60 -0.26 19.94
N ASN A 164 -7.65 -1.02 20.22
CA ASN A 164 -9.03 -0.56 20.27
C ASN A 164 -9.53 -0.74 21.71
N LEU A 165 -9.35 0.30 22.51
CA LEU A 165 -9.60 0.31 23.95
C LEU A 165 -11.06 0.65 24.23
N ASN A 166 -11.63 -0.01 25.24
CA ASN A 166 -12.95 0.30 25.75
C ASN A 166 -12.82 1.22 26.96
N THR A 167 -13.16 2.49 26.78
CA THR A 167 -12.98 3.51 27.80
C THR A 167 -13.87 3.31 29.03
N SER A 168 -14.91 2.47 28.97
CA SER A 168 -15.72 2.18 30.16
C SER A 168 -15.08 1.14 31.10
N HIS A 169 -14.13 0.35 30.59
CA HIS A 169 -13.53 -0.77 31.32
C HIS A 169 -12.04 -0.61 31.58
N THR A 170 -11.32 0.14 30.74
CA THR A 170 -9.90 0.49 31.01
C THR A 170 -9.76 1.15 32.39
N SER A 171 -8.74 0.73 33.14
CA SER A 171 -8.46 1.23 34.49
C SER A 171 -8.03 2.69 34.47
N THR A 172 -8.17 3.36 35.62
CA THR A 172 -7.52 4.66 35.86
C THR A 172 -6.03 4.52 36.15
N ASP A 173 -5.59 3.33 36.50
CA ASP A 173 -4.17 2.98 36.61
C ASP A 173 -3.59 2.76 35.21
N GLN A 174 -2.29 3.01 35.07
CA GLN A 174 -1.58 2.95 33.79
C GLN A 174 -1.13 1.53 33.47
N PHE A 175 -1.16 1.18 32.19
CA PHE A 175 -0.36 0.09 31.63
C PHE A 175 0.63 0.66 30.61
N ASN A 176 1.77 -0.01 30.45
CA ASN A 176 2.85 0.45 29.59
C ASN A 176 3.11 -0.52 28.45
N VAL A 177 3.44 0.03 27.29
CA VAL A 177 3.97 -0.72 26.15
C VAL A 177 5.35 -0.16 25.83
N THR A 178 6.36 -1.01 25.91
CA THR A 178 7.76 -0.61 25.77
C THR A 178 8.36 -1.24 24.53
N PHE A 179 9.02 -0.41 23.72
CA PHE A 179 9.83 -0.82 22.58
C PHE A 179 11.29 -0.52 22.91
N ASP A 180 12.13 -1.55 22.92
CA ASP A 180 13.54 -1.44 23.33
C ASP A 180 14.47 -2.13 22.32
N ASN A 181 15.41 -1.38 21.74
CA ASN A 181 16.43 -1.92 20.83
C ASN A 181 17.80 -2.16 21.51
N GLY A 182 17.87 -2.03 22.83
CA GLY A 182 19.07 -2.15 23.66
C GLY A 182 19.90 -0.87 23.78
N THR A 183 19.59 0.16 22.98
CA THR A 183 20.25 1.47 23.04
C THR A 183 19.27 2.62 23.31
N GLU A 184 18.04 2.46 22.82
CA GLU A 184 16.98 3.44 22.87
C GLU A 184 15.66 2.76 23.23
N THR A 185 14.80 3.53 23.87
CA THR A 185 13.51 3.04 24.36
C THR A 185 12.41 4.02 24.01
N VAL A 186 11.26 3.48 23.63
CA VAL A 186 9.98 4.20 23.52
C VAL A 186 9.01 3.50 24.46
N GLU A 187 8.64 4.17 25.54
CA GLU A 187 7.64 3.68 26.50
C GLU A 187 6.36 4.48 26.33
N ILE A 188 5.24 3.79 26.10
CA ILE A 188 3.94 4.41 25.90
C ILE A 188 3.03 3.98 27.05
N GLY A 189 2.71 4.92 27.92
CA GLY A 189 1.79 4.74 29.03
C GLY A 189 0.36 5.07 28.63
N ILE A 190 -0.58 4.21 29.00
CA ILE A 190 -1.99 4.33 28.62
C ILE A 190 -2.84 4.13 29.88
N GLN A 191 -3.73 5.08 30.15
CA GLN A 191 -4.67 4.99 31.26
C GLN A 191 -5.99 5.69 30.95
N ARG A 192 -7.05 5.34 31.66
CA ARG A 192 -8.31 6.09 31.56
C ARG A 192 -8.25 7.34 32.42
N LYS A 193 -8.66 8.47 31.85
CA LYS A 193 -8.82 9.73 32.59
C LYS A 193 -10.20 10.31 32.29
N ARG A 194 -11.09 10.22 33.27
CA ARG A 194 -12.53 10.51 33.12
C ARG A 194 -13.17 9.55 32.09
N GLU A 195 -13.67 10.08 30.98
CA GLU A 195 -14.31 9.33 29.89
C GLU A 195 -13.36 9.12 28.69
N SER A 196 -12.17 9.72 28.72
CA SER A 196 -11.15 9.66 27.66
C SER A 196 -9.99 8.73 28.05
N ILE A 197 -9.15 8.40 27.08
CA ILE A 197 -7.87 7.71 27.31
C ILE A 197 -6.76 8.76 27.34
N ALA A 198 -5.99 8.80 28.40
CA ALA A 198 -4.77 9.58 28.48
C ALA A 198 -3.59 8.70 28.02
N VAL A 199 -2.78 9.24 27.10
CA VAL A 199 -1.57 8.61 26.61
C VAL A 199 -0.36 9.47 26.98
N SER A 200 0.62 8.84 27.61
CA SER A 200 1.96 9.38 27.82
C SER A 200 2.94 8.62 26.93
N SER A 201 3.99 9.29 26.48
CA SER A 201 5.07 8.67 25.74
C SER A 201 6.40 9.26 26.20
N GLU A 202 7.28 8.39 26.65
CA GLU A 202 8.62 8.70 27.09
C GLU A 202 9.62 8.11 26.11
N ARG A 203 10.59 8.93 25.69
CA ARG A 203 11.58 8.51 24.69
C ARG A 203 12.97 8.88 25.14
N SER A 204 13.89 7.93 24.99
CA SER A 204 15.33 8.21 25.18
C SER A 204 15.82 9.32 24.23
N LEU A 205 15.24 9.39 23.01
CA LEU A 205 15.47 10.44 22.03
C LEU A 205 14.13 10.97 21.49
N GLY A 206 13.88 12.28 21.65
CA GLY A 206 12.71 12.94 21.06
C GLY A 206 11.84 13.74 22.02
N GLY A 207 12.13 13.68 23.32
CA GLY A 207 11.37 14.37 24.36
C GLY A 207 10.08 13.62 24.72
N ASP A 208 9.55 13.95 25.89
CA ASP A 208 8.40 13.25 26.46
C ASP A 208 7.11 14.02 26.25
N VAL A 209 6.02 13.28 26.07
CA VAL A 209 4.67 13.82 26.01
C VAL A 209 3.85 13.18 27.13
N GLN A 210 3.05 13.97 27.82
CA GLN A 210 2.30 13.53 28.99
C GLN A 210 0.83 13.90 28.83
N ASP A 211 -0.06 13.00 29.27
CA ASP A 211 -1.50 13.24 29.37
C ASP A 211 -2.19 13.70 28.05
N VAL A 212 -1.77 13.18 26.89
CA VAL A 212 -2.50 13.42 25.63
C VAL A 212 -3.86 12.73 25.70
N MET A 213 -4.94 13.49 25.62
CA MET A 213 -6.29 12.96 25.70
C MET A 213 -6.75 12.49 24.32
N CYS A 214 -7.09 11.21 24.23
CA CYS A 214 -7.78 10.63 23.09
C CYS A 214 -9.26 10.45 23.45
N ASP A 215 -10.15 11.15 22.77
CA ASP A 215 -11.58 11.13 23.06
C ASP A 215 -12.26 9.92 22.39
N PRO A 216 -13.22 9.27 23.08
CA PRO A 216 -13.84 8.07 22.55
C PRO A 216 -14.88 8.39 21.47
N SER A 217 -14.97 7.50 20.47
CA SER A 217 -16.13 7.36 19.60
C SER A 217 -16.93 6.12 20.04
N GLY A 218 -18.09 6.32 20.67
CA GLY A 218 -18.92 5.21 21.15
C GLY A 218 -18.23 4.33 22.19
N ASN A 219 -17.59 4.95 23.20
CA ASN A 219 -16.78 4.33 24.24
C ASN A 219 -15.51 3.63 23.74
N ARG A 220 -15.07 3.92 22.52
CA ARG A 220 -13.87 3.33 21.92
C ARG A 220 -12.84 4.36 21.55
N VAL A 221 -11.60 4.06 21.89
CA VAL A 221 -10.42 4.79 21.43
C VAL A 221 -9.57 3.83 20.61
N LEU A 222 -9.31 4.19 19.36
CA LEU A 222 -8.49 3.41 18.44
C LEU A 222 -7.17 4.15 18.22
N ILE A 223 -6.07 3.64 18.75
CA ILE A 223 -4.73 4.25 18.68
C ILE A 223 -3.75 3.33 17.97
N ASP A 224 -2.85 3.91 17.17
CA ASP A 224 -1.72 3.21 16.56
C ASP A 224 -0.42 3.67 17.24
N LEU A 225 0.22 2.74 17.96
CA LEU A 225 1.45 3.02 18.69
C LEU A 225 2.65 3.21 17.76
N MET A 226 2.58 2.68 16.53
CA MET A 226 3.66 2.84 15.57
C MET A 226 3.71 4.28 15.08
N THR A 227 2.57 4.89 14.78
CA THR A 227 2.53 6.27 14.27
C THR A 227 2.32 7.31 15.36
N GLY A 228 1.85 6.90 16.54
CA GLY A 228 1.58 7.80 17.65
C GLY A 228 0.29 8.60 17.48
N GLU A 229 -0.75 8.00 16.91
CA GLU A 229 -1.96 8.75 16.53
C GLU A 229 -3.23 7.94 16.83
N ALA A 230 -4.29 8.63 17.30
CA ALA A 230 -5.63 8.07 17.29
C ALA A 230 -6.25 8.14 15.88
N PHE A 231 -7.02 7.14 15.49
CA PHE A 231 -7.68 7.09 14.18
C PHE A 231 -8.73 8.20 13.98
N THR A 232 -9.21 8.79 15.07
CA THR A 232 -10.09 9.97 15.08
C THR A 232 -9.34 11.27 14.79
N GLY A 233 -7.99 11.26 14.84
CA GLY A 233 -7.12 12.41 14.55
C GLY A 233 -7.12 13.49 15.64
N ASP A 234 -7.71 13.20 16.80
CA ASP A 234 -7.87 14.08 17.96
C ASP A 234 -6.72 13.98 18.98
N CYS A 235 -5.84 12.99 18.80
CA CYS A 235 -4.81 12.62 19.75
C CYS A 235 -3.53 12.23 19.01
N GLU A 236 -2.44 12.97 19.24
CA GLU A 236 -1.11 12.72 18.68
C GLU A 236 -0.08 12.69 19.82
N PHE A 237 0.75 11.65 19.83
CA PHE A 237 1.80 11.39 20.81
C PHE A 237 3.04 10.83 20.10
N ASN A 238 4.14 10.67 20.83
CA ASN A 238 5.36 10.14 20.26
C ASN A 238 5.24 8.61 20.07
N GLY A 239 4.87 8.16 18.87
CA GLY A 239 4.89 6.75 18.48
C GLY A 239 6.30 6.23 18.17
N VAL A 240 6.44 4.96 17.80
CA VAL A 240 7.73 4.33 17.46
C VAL A 240 8.36 4.95 16.20
N LEU A 241 7.54 5.13 15.16
CA LEU A 241 7.90 5.80 13.92
C LEU A 241 7.75 7.30 14.11
N ASN A 242 8.82 8.05 13.87
CA ASN A 242 8.74 9.49 13.90
C ASN A 242 8.50 10.01 12.48
N ARG A 243 7.30 10.55 12.24
CA ARG A 243 6.90 11.06 10.92
C ARG A 243 7.59 12.37 10.55
N THR A 244 7.90 13.19 11.55
CA THR A 244 8.44 14.55 11.35
C THR A 244 9.96 14.54 11.30
N ASP A 245 10.59 13.60 12.00
CA ASP A 245 12.04 13.44 12.07
C ASP A 245 12.41 11.95 11.96
N PRO A 246 12.62 11.43 10.74
CA PRO A 246 12.94 10.02 10.52
C PRO A 246 14.20 9.54 11.26
N GLU A 247 15.15 10.43 11.54
CA GLU A 247 16.38 10.11 12.29
C GLU A 247 16.10 9.77 13.76
N ARG A 248 14.90 10.09 14.26
CA ARG A 248 14.41 9.72 15.59
C ARG A 248 13.44 8.54 15.55
N THR A 249 13.37 7.78 14.46
CA THR A 249 12.62 6.53 14.45
C THR A 249 13.40 5.48 15.23
N LEU A 250 12.73 4.76 16.13
CA LEU A 250 13.37 3.63 16.81
C LEU A 250 13.67 2.54 15.78
N GLU A 251 14.94 2.30 15.51
CA GLU A 251 15.34 1.31 14.51
C GLU A 251 15.20 -0.12 15.07
N PRO A 252 14.66 -1.05 14.27
CA PRO A 252 14.67 -2.46 14.60
C PRO A 252 16.08 -3.07 14.53
N PRO A 253 16.33 -4.23 15.16
CA PRO A 253 15.36 -5.04 15.91
C PRO A 253 15.11 -4.50 17.31
N TYR A 254 13.88 -4.61 17.79
CA TYR A 254 13.50 -4.23 19.15
C TYR A 254 12.65 -5.32 19.81
N THR A 255 12.76 -5.40 21.12
CA THR A 255 11.84 -6.15 21.98
C THR A 255 10.60 -5.31 22.22
N VAL A 256 9.43 -5.94 22.24
CA VAL A 256 8.17 -5.29 22.60
C VAL A 256 7.57 -5.98 23.80
N SER A 257 7.43 -5.25 24.91
CA SER A 257 6.84 -5.75 26.15
C SER A 257 5.64 -4.91 26.58
N VAL A 258 4.76 -5.54 27.34
CA VAL A 258 3.63 -4.94 28.03
C VAL A 258 3.86 -5.12 29.52
N ALA A 259 3.66 -4.06 30.28
CA ALA A 259 3.64 -4.09 31.74
C ALA A 259 2.29 -3.60 32.26
N ASP A 260 1.82 -4.21 33.34
CA ASP A 260 0.52 -3.92 33.97
C ASP A 260 -0.68 -4.02 32.99
N GLY A 261 -0.60 -4.97 32.04
CA GLY A 261 -1.57 -5.12 30.96
C GLY A 261 -3.02 -5.39 31.41
N GLU A 262 -3.23 -5.82 32.66
CA GLU A 262 -4.54 -5.94 33.30
C GLU A 262 -5.25 -4.60 33.52
N HIS A 263 -4.56 -3.47 33.41
CA HIS A 263 -5.20 -2.14 33.45
C HIS A 263 -5.79 -1.73 32.09
N GLY A 264 -5.34 -2.33 30.98
CA GLY A 264 -5.91 -2.11 29.66
C GLY A 264 -7.06 -3.06 29.36
N PHE A 265 -8.19 -2.56 28.84
CA PHE A 265 -9.29 -3.42 28.39
C PHE A 265 -9.70 -3.11 26.95
N GLY A 266 -9.67 -4.13 26.08
CA GLY A 266 -10.09 -3.98 24.70
C GLY A 266 -9.49 -5.02 23.77
N LYS A 267 -9.18 -4.59 22.54
CA LYS A 267 -8.64 -5.42 21.46
C LYS A 267 -7.32 -4.85 21.02
N PHE A 268 -6.46 -5.71 20.49
CA PHE A 268 -5.23 -5.25 19.85
C PHE A 268 -4.88 -6.09 18.63
N SER A 269 -4.09 -5.50 17.74
CA SER A 269 -3.50 -6.20 16.61
C SER A 269 -2.10 -5.66 16.34
N VAL A 270 -1.13 -6.56 16.31
CA VAL A 270 0.26 -6.29 15.94
C VAL A 270 0.59 -7.02 14.66
N VAL A 271 1.31 -6.38 13.76
CA VAL A 271 1.75 -6.95 12.48
C VAL A 271 3.25 -6.80 12.37
N THR A 272 3.94 -7.93 12.22
CA THR A 272 5.39 -8.04 12.08
C THR A 272 5.79 -8.52 10.69
N ASN A 273 6.99 -8.14 10.26
CA ASN A 273 7.56 -8.50 8.96
C ASN A 273 8.14 -9.92 8.88
N SER A 274 8.32 -10.59 10.01
CA SER A 274 8.88 -11.94 10.11
C SER A 274 7.83 -12.95 10.58
N SER A 275 8.07 -14.21 10.26
CA SER A 275 7.32 -15.32 10.86
C SER A 275 7.91 -15.58 12.24
N LEU A 276 7.15 -15.29 13.28
CA LEU A 276 7.56 -15.52 14.66
C LEU A 276 7.61 -17.03 14.94
N ASP A 277 8.64 -17.47 15.67
CA ASP A 277 8.81 -18.88 16.00
C ASP A 277 7.60 -19.39 16.80
N THR A 278 7.15 -20.58 16.41
CA THR A 278 5.97 -21.20 16.98
C THR A 278 6.19 -21.87 18.35
N SER A 279 7.44 -22.03 18.78
CA SER A 279 7.78 -22.97 19.86
C SER A 279 7.93 -22.34 21.26
N SER A 280 8.08 -21.02 21.39
CA SER A 280 8.43 -20.38 22.68
C SER A 280 7.71 -19.08 23.03
N GLY A 281 6.91 -18.51 22.13
CA GLY A 281 6.21 -17.25 22.39
C GLY A 281 4.95 -17.41 23.26
N PRO A 282 4.44 -16.32 23.88
CA PRO A 282 3.29 -16.37 24.80
C PRO A 282 1.94 -16.59 24.10
N PHE A 283 1.96 -16.88 22.79
CA PHE A 283 0.77 -17.03 21.96
C PHE A 283 0.85 -18.25 21.07
N GLY A 284 -0.20 -19.07 21.10
CA GLY A 284 -0.42 -20.13 20.12
C GLY A 284 -0.91 -19.61 18.76
N PRO A 285 -0.87 -20.45 17.72
CA PRO A 285 -1.51 -20.14 16.46
C PRO A 285 -3.02 -19.94 16.65
N CYS A 286 -3.60 -19.04 15.87
CA CYS A 286 -5.03 -18.79 15.87
C CYS A 286 -5.83 -19.96 15.26
N ASP A 287 -5.19 -20.74 14.39
CA ASP A 287 -5.74 -21.96 13.82
C ASP A 287 -5.82 -23.07 14.87
N PRO A 288 -7.01 -23.60 15.20
CA PRO A 288 -7.16 -24.64 16.21
C PRO A 288 -6.41 -25.93 15.89
N GLN A 289 -6.37 -26.36 14.62
CA GLN A 289 -5.67 -27.59 14.24
C GLN A 289 -4.17 -27.43 14.45
N GLN A 290 -3.63 -26.28 14.03
CA GLN A 290 -2.22 -25.96 14.26
C GLN A 290 -1.90 -25.80 15.74
N ALA A 291 -2.84 -25.31 16.56
CA ALA A 291 -2.66 -25.20 18.01
C ALA A 291 -2.60 -26.59 18.65
N ASP A 292 -3.53 -27.48 18.26
CA ASP A 292 -3.59 -28.86 18.73
C ASP A 292 -2.33 -29.65 18.34
N ASP A 293 -1.86 -29.50 17.10
CA ASP A 293 -0.63 -30.15 16.59
C ASP A 293 0.63 -29.73 17.37
N LEU A 294 0.66 -28.49 17.86
CA LEU A 294 1.75 -27.95 18.67
C LEU A 294 1.57 -28.22 20.18
N GLY A 295 0.48 -28.85 20.59
CA GLY A 295 0.16 -29.06 22.01
C GLY A 295 -0.12 -27.76 22.77
N VAL A 296 -0.44 -26.67 22.07
CA VAL A 296 -0.72 -25.36 22.67
C VAL A 296 -2.21 -25.28 22.98
N SER A 297 -2.58 -25.58 24.22
CA SER A 297 -3.96 -25.45 24.68
C SER A 297 -4.32 -23.98 24.87
N ARG A 298 -5.17 -23.44 23.99
CA ARG A 298 -5.88 -22.19 24.27
C ARG A 298 -6.95 -22.46 25.30
N THR A 299 -6.78 -21.95 26.51
CA THR A 299 -7.78 -22.04 27.58
C THR A 299 -9.04 -21.24 27.21
N ASN A 300 -8.90 -20.18 26.40
CA ASN A 300 -10.02 -19.42 25.90
C ASN A 300 -9.85 -19.06 24.40
N PRO A 301 -10.88 -19.30 23.54
CA PRO A 301 -10.84 -18.92 22.12
C PRO A 301 -10.73 -17.41 21.87
N HIS A 302 -10.79 -16.60 22.92
CA HIS A 302 -10.65 -15.15 22.90
C HIS A 302 -9.24 -14.67 23.20
N ASP A 303 -8.37 -15.55 23.68
CA ASP A 303 -6.98 -15.24 23.98
C ASP A 303 -6.26 -14.72 22.74
N PRO A 304 -5.25 -13.86 22.94
CA PRO A 304 -4.40 -13.41 21.85
C PRO A 304 -3.73 -14.61 21.18
N CYS A 305 -3.70 -14.57 19.86
CA CYS A 305 -3.13 -15.63 19.05
C CYS A 305 -2.43 -15.06 17.82
N ARG A 306 -1.57 -15.87 17.19
CA ARG A 306 -0.86 -15.49 15.96
C ARG A 306 -1.48 -16.08 14.71
N SER A 307 -1.55 -15.29 13.66
CA SER A 307 -1.99 -15.70 12.31
C SER A 307 -0.90 -15.33 11.31
N PRO A 308 -0.57 -16.20 10.35
CA PRO A 308 0.30 -15.83 9.24
C PRO A 308 -0.36 -14.76 8.37
N ILE A 309 0.46 -13.91 7.78
CA ILE A 309 0.06 -12.87 6.83
C ILE A 309 1.02 -12.81 5.66
N VAL A 310 0.55 -12.35 4.51
CA VAL A 310 1.45 -11.97 3.41
C VAL A 310 2.02 -10.60 3.72
N TRP A 311 3.33 -10.52 3.91
CA TRP A 311 4.03 -9.27 4.18
C TRP A 311 4.34 -8.51 2.89
N ARG A 312 4.90 -9.24 1.92
CA ARG A 312 5.22 -8.74 0.58
C ARG A 312 4.65 -9.70 -0.44
N ALA A 313 3.74 -9.22 -1.27
CA ALA A 313 3.13 -10.01 -2.33
C ALA A 313 3.96 -9.85 -3.61
N ASN A 314 4.45 -10.96 -4.15
CA ASN A 314 5.05 -10.96 -5.48
C ASN A 314 3.96 -11.19 -6.52
N ILE A 315 3.81 -10.25 -7.45
CA ILE A 315 2.86 -10.34 -8.55
C ILE A 315 3.58 -10.20 -9.89
N THR A 316 3.05 -10.84 -10.92
CA THR A 316 3.43 -10.58 -12.31
C THR A 316 2.27 -9.88 -13.01
N THR A 317 2.54 -8.73 -13.60
CA THR A 317 1.62 -8.01 -14.47
C THR A 317 2.01 -8.23 -15.93
N THR A 318 1.02 -8.48 -16.77
CA THR A 318 1.17 -8.56 -18.23
C THR A 318 0.18 -7.61 -18.87
N TYR A 319 0.64 -6.84 -19.85
CA TYR A 319 -0.17 -5.94 -20.66
C TYR A 319 0.21 -6.14 -22.13
N GLN A 320 -0.76 -6.51 -22.95
CA GLN A 320 -0.56 -6.74 -24.38
C GLN A 320 -1.54 -5.89 -25.18
N SER A 321 -1.05 -5.17 -26.18
CA SER A 321 -1.83 -4.43 -27.16
C SER A 321 -1.27 -4.68 -28.57
N THR A 322 -1.80 -3.99 -29.58
CA THR A 322 -1.29 -4.06 -30.96
C THR A 322 0.13 -3.48 -31.11
N SER A 323 0.54 -2.59 -30.22
CA SER A 323 1.81 -1.84 -30.29
C SER A 323 2.78 -2.14 -29.13
N ILE A 324 2.30 -2.71 -28.02
CA ILE A 324 3.11 -2.98 -26.83
C ILE A 324 2.86 -4.40 -26.30
N ASP A 325 3.95 -5.10 -25.98
CA ASP A 325 3.94 -6.28 -25.12
C ASP A 325 4.80 -5.97 -23.88
N TYR A 326 4.18 -5.96 -22.71
CA TYR A 326 4.80 -5.61 -21.45
C TYR A 326 4.56 -6.71 -20.43
N TRP A 327 5.64 -7.11 -19.76
CA TRP A 327 5.59 -8.00 -18.61
C TRP A 327 6.54 -7.50 -17.53
N GLN A 328 6.11 -7.52 -16.27
CA GLN A 328 6.96 -7.14 -15.16
C GLN A 328 6.55 -7.86 -13.88
N GLN A 329 7.54 -8.22 -13.07
CA GLN A 329 7.34 -8.69 -11.71
C GLN A 329 7.45 -7.53 -10.72
N HIS A 330 6.53 -7.50 -9.76
CA HIS A 330 6.48 -6.49 -8.72
C HIS A 330 6.47 -7.12 -7.34
N ASN A 331 7.26 -6.54 -6.46
CA ASN A 331 7.28 -6.84 -5.03
C ASN A 331 6.45 -5.80 -4.29
N VAL A 332 5.18 -6.12 -4.03
CA VAL A 332 4.23 -5.20 -3.42
C VAL A 332 4.29 -5.32 -1.90
N SER A 333 4.80 -4.29 -1.22
CA SER A 333 4.74 -4.22 0.24
C SER A 333 3.31 -4.01 0.72
N VAL A 334 2.80 -4.89 1.58
CA VAL A 334 1.42 -4.79 2.07
C VAL A 334 1.32 -3.73 3.16
N TYR A 335 2.30 -3.71 4.04
CA TYR A 335 2.46 -2.75 5.13
C TYR A 335 3.62 -1.80 4.76
N PRO A 336 3.34 -0.50 4.51
CA PRO A 336 4.32 0.48 4.08
C PRO A 336 5.19 0.97 5.23
#